data_AF-A0A0E3W2Q1-F1
#
_entry.id   AF-A0A0E3W2Q1-F1
#
_cell.length_a   1.000
_cell.length_b   1.000
_cell.length_c   1.000
_cell.angle_alpha   90.00
_cell.angle_beta   90.00
_cell.angle_gamma   90.00
#
_symmetry.space_group_name_H-M   'P 1'
#
loop_
_entity.id
_entity.type
_entity.pdbx_description
1 polymer ?
#
loop_
_entity_poly.entity_id
_entity_poly.type
_entity_poly.pdbx_seq_one_letter_code
_entity_poly.pdbx_strand_id
1 'polypeptide(L)' 'MRHSLFIAMIAILANNKELRSLHRRNLTREKNQVNKMQSIIALSGKFIRIFFAVLRKGVDYDPEKMLEDMRYSLPEAA' A
#
# COMPACT_ATOMS: atom_id res chain seq x y z
N MET A 1 -2.71 18.35 -1.39
CA MET A 1 -3.36 17.01 -1.46
C MET A 1 -2.38 15.86 -1.70
N ARG A 2 -1.59 15.80 -2.80
CA ARG A 2 -0.63 14.69 -3.02
C ARG A 2 0.50 14.60 -1.98
N HIS A 3 1.00 15.74 -1.49
CA HIS A 3 2.12 15.79 -0.55
C HIS A 3 1.76 15.24 0.85
N SER A 4 0.61 15.63 1.39
CA SER A 4 0.14 15.16 2.71
C SER A 4 -0.08 13.65 2.73
N LEU A 5 -0.64 13.12 1.64
CA LEU A 5 -0.86 11.68 1.49
C LEU A 5 0.48 10.93 1.40
N PHE A 6 1.45 11.49 0.68
CA PHE A 6 2.79 10.94 0.56
C PHE A 6 3.52 10.90 1.90
N ILE A 7 3.45 11.98 2.68
CA ILE A 7 4.02 12.05 4.03
C ILE A 7 3.35 11.04 4.97
N ALA A 8 2.01 10.96 4.95
CA ALA A 8 1.28 9.97 5.74
C ALA A 8 1.72 8.54 5.38
N MET A 9 1.87 8.26 4.07
CA MET A 9 2.32 6.96 3.59
C MET A 9 3.75 6.64 4.05
N ILE A 10 4.65 7.62 4.06
CA ILE A 10 6.01 7.46 4.59
C ILE A 10 5.97 7.13 6.09
N ALA A 11 5.17 7.84 6.88
CA ALA A 11 5.02 7.58 8.31
C ALA A 11 4.47 6.17 8.58
N ILE A 12 3.50 5.72 7.78
CA ILE A 12 2.94 4.37 7.86
C ILE A 12 3.99 3.31 7.49
N LEU A 13 4.74 3.51 6.41
CA LEU A 13 5.85 2.62 6.01
C LEU A 13 6.96 2.56 7.06
N ALA A 14 7.16 3.63 7.84
CA ALA A 14 8.14 3.65 8.92
C ALA A 14 7.67 2.82 10.13
N ASN A 15 6.38 2.85 10.45
CA ASN A 15 5.81 2.13 11.59
C ASN A 15 5.48 0.66 11.26
N ASN A 16 5.25 0.32 9.99
CA ASN A 16 4.78 -1.01 9.60
C ASN A 16 5.76 -1.73 8.67
N LYS A 17 6.51 -2.70 9.24
CA LYS A 17 7.58 -3.43 8.55
C LYS A 17 7.09 -4.23 7.34
N GLU A 18 5.88 -4.76 7.40
CA GLU A 18 5.21 -5.48 6.30
C GLU A 18 5.02 -4.57 5.07
N LEU A 19 4.51 -3.35 5.27
CA LEU A 19 4.33 -2.37 4.19
C LEU A 19 5.66 -1.91 3.60
N ARG A 20 6.70 -1.79 4.42
CA ARG A 20 8.07 -1.52 3.94
C ARG A 20 8.59 -2.68 3.08
N SER A 21 8.30 -3.92 3.47
CA SER A 21 8.64 -5.11 2.68
C SER A 21 7.90 -5.13 1.34
N LEU A 22 6.60 -4.82 1.32
CA LEU A 22 5.81 -4.67 0.09
C LEU A 22 6.36 -3.56 -0.82
N HIS A 23 6.73 -2.41 -0.26
CA HIS A 23 7.37 -1.35 -1.01
C HIS A 23 8.71 -1.80 -1.61
N ARG A 24 9.53 -2.50 -0.84
CA ARG A 24 10.81 -3.06 -1.32
C ARG A 24 10.60 -4.11 -2.41
N ARG A 25 9.62 -5.01 -2.25
CA ARG A 25 9.24 -6.00 -3.28
C ARG A 25 8.86 -5.31 -4.57
N ASN A 26 8.04 -4.25 -4.53
CA ASN A 26 7.67 -3.48 -5.72
C ASN A 26 8.88 -2.83 -6.42
N LEU A 27 9.91 -2.46 -5.66
CA LEU A 27 11.15 -1.89 -6.19
C LEU A 27 12.10 -2.94 -6.78
N THR A 28 12.07 -4.18 -6.30
CA THR A 28 12.98 -5.26 -6.70
C THR A 28 12.33 -6.26 -7.66
N ARG A 29 11.14 -6.00 -8.18
CA ARG A 29 10.50 -6.85 -9.21
C ARG A 29 11.26 -6.74 -10.53
N GLU A 30 11.65 -7.89 -11.10
CA GLU A 30 12.27 -7.95 -12.43
C GLU A 30 11.29 -7.58 -13.56
N LYS A 31 10.01 -7.92 -13.42
CA LYS A 31 8.94 -7.61 -14.39
C LYS A 31 8.13 -6.41 -13.88
N ASN A 32 8.09 -5.31 -14.65
CA ASN A 32 7.44 -4.04 -14.30
C ASN A 32 7.96 -3.38 -13.01
N GLN A 33 9.27 -3.17 -12.94
CA GLN A 33 9.90 -2.44 -11.86
C GLN A 33 9.32 -1.01 -11.77
N VAL A 34 8.66 -0.70 -10.67
CA VAL A 34 8.11 0.64 -10.43
C VAL A 34 9.14 1.52 -9.75
N ASN A 35 9.30 2.75 -10.22
CA ASN A 35 10.06 3.81 -9.54
C ASN A 35 9.55 3.98 -8.08
N LYS A 36 10.43 4.33 -7.13
CA LYS A 36 10.09 4.71 -5.73
C LYS A 36 8.82 5.55 -5.62
N MET A 37 8.68 6.62 -6.41
CA MET A 37 7.50 7.46 -6.40
C MET A 37 6.24 6.72 -6.85
N GLN A 38 6.33 5.93 -7.92
CA GLN A 38 5.19 5.15 -8.42
C GLN A 38 4.76 4.07 -7.45
N SER A 39 5.70 3.42 -6.77
CA SER A 39 5.41 2.44 -5.71
C SER A 39 4.66 3.10 -4.56
N ILE A 40 5.07 4.30 -4.12
CA ILE A 40 4.36 5.04 -3.05
C ILE A 40 2.97 5.48 -3.53
N ILE A 41 2.83 5.96 -4.76
CA ILE A 41 1.52 6.34 -5.32
C ILE A 41 0.58 5.12 -5.42
N ALA A 42 1.08 3.98 -5.90
CA ALA A 42 0.31 2.74 -6.00
C ALA A 42 -0.14 2.24 -4.62
N LEU A 43 0.75 2.25 -3.63
CA LEU A 43 0.42 1.90 -2.26
C LEU A 43 -0.59 2.90 -1.66
N SER A 44 -0.44 4.19 -1.95
CA SER A 44 -1.35 5.24 -1.45
C SER A 44 -2.78 5.06 -1.97
N GLY A 45 -2.94 4.73 -3.25
CA GLY A 45 -4.24 4.42 -3.84
C GLY A 45 -4.90 3.20 -3.21
N LYS A 46 -4.12 2.17 -2.88
CA LYS A 46 -4.61 0.99 -2.13
C LYS A 46 -5.03 1.37 -0.72
N PHE A 47 -4.22 2.18 -0.04
CA PHE A 47 -4.49 2.60 1.33
C PHE A 47 -5.78 3.41 1.46
N ILE A 48 -6.03 4.35 0.54
CA ILE A 48 -7.28 5.12 0.49
C ILE A 48 -8.48 4.20 0.33
N ARG A 49 -8.41 3.15 -0.50
CA ARG A 49 -9.54 2.22 -0.69
C ARG A 49 -9.86 1.46 0.59
N ILE A 50 -8.85 1.02 1.32
CA ILE A 50 -9.04 0.30 2.58
C ILE A 50 -9.59 1.24 3.64
N PHE A 51 -9.03 2.45 3.76
CA PHE A 51 -9.55 3.49 4.65
C PHE A 51 -11.01 3.83 4.35
N PHE A 52 -11.35 3.98 3.07
CA PHE A 52 -12.71 4.25 2.64
C PHE A 52 -13.65 3.08 2.95
N ALA A 53 -13.19 1.83 2.78
CA ALA A 53 -13.97 0.65 3.14
C ALA A 53 -14.22 0.56 4.66
N VAL A 54 -13.19 0.80 5.48
CA VAL A 54 -13.29 0.86 6.95
C VAL A 54 -14.28 1.94 7.38
N LEU A 55 -14.11 3.17 6.88
CA LEU A 55 -14.97 4.30 7.21
C LEU A 55 -16.42 4.12 6.74
N ARG A 56 -16.63 3.55 5.55
CA ARG A 56 -17.97 3.44 4.95
C ARG A 56 -18.73 2.20 5.42
N LYS A 57 -18.04 1.09 5.66
CA LYS A 57 -18.67 -0.17 6.09
C LYS A 57 -18.64 -0.34 7.62
N GLY A 58 -17.97 0.54 8.36
CA GLY A 58 -17.87 0.46 9.82
C GLY A 58 -17.18 -0.82 10.29
N VAL A 59 -16.24 -1.35 9.49
CA VAL A 59 -15.51 -2.58 9.80
C VAL A 59 -14.28 -2.21 10.59
N ASP A 60 -13.97 -2.94 11.65
CA ASP A 60 -12.73 -2.74 12.41
C ASP A 60 -11.51 -2.83 11.49
N TYR A 61 -10.56 -1.93 11.73
CA TYR A 61 -9.29 -1.93 11.03
C TYR A 61 -8.48 -3.15 11.48
N ASP A 62 -8.35 -4.12 10.57
CA ASP A 62 -7.49 -5.28 10.76
C ASP A 62 -6.23 -5.14 9.89
N PRO A 63 -5.03 -5.03 10.50
CA PRO A 63 -3.79 -4.86 9.77
C PRO A 63 -3.41 -6.08 8.93
N GLU A 64 -3.75 -7.30 9.34
CA GLU A 64 -3.48 -8.52 8.57
C GLU A 64 -4.39 -8.58 7.34
N LYS A 65 -5.67 -8.26 7.52
CA LYS A 65 -6.63 -8.17 6.42
C LYS A 65 -6.26 -7.06 5.42
N MET A 66 -5.78 -5.91 5.92
CA MET A 66 -5.26 -4.84 5.06
C MET A 66 -4.09 -5.33 4.20
N LEU A 67 -3.15 -6.06 4.80
CA LEU A 67 -1.98 -6.61 4.09
C LEU A 67 -2.40 -7.66 3.07
N GLU A 68 -3.37 -8.50 3.41
CA GLU A 68 -3.97 -9.48 2.53
C GLU A 68 -4.64 -8.81 1.30
N ASP A 69 -5.49 -7.80 1.53
CA ASP A 69 -6.11 -6.99 0.47
C ASP A 69 -5.05 -6.32 -0.44
N MET A 70 -3.94 -5.86 0.15
CA MET A 70 -2.84 -5.27 -0.60
C MET A 70 -2.06 -6.29 -1.43
N ARG A 71 -1.92 -7.54 -0.95
CA ARG A 71 -1.26 -8.65 -1.64
C ARG A 71 -2.06 -9.15 -2.84
N TYR A 72 -3.37 -9.40 -2.69
CA TYR A 72 -4.23 -9.89 -3.78
C TYR A 72 -4.48 -8.88 -4.89
N SER A 73 -4.37 -7.58 -4.59
CA SER A 73 -4.50 -6.51 -5.59
C SER A 73 -3.25 -6.31 -6.45
N LEU A 74 -2.26 -7.22 -6.40
CA LEU A 74 -1.19 -7.28 -7.39
C LEU A 74 -1.58 -8.39 -8.36
N PRO A 75 -1.78 -8.12 -9.66
CA PRO A 75 -1.66 -9.21 -10.62
C PRO A 75 -0.23 -9.74 -10.45
N GLU A 76 -0.12 -10.95 -9.89
CA GLU A 76 0.91 -11.87 -10.33
C GLU A 76 0.67 -12.03 -11.82
N ALA A 77 1.30 -11.16 -12.59
CA ALA A 77 1.43 -11.36 -14.01
C ALA A 77 2.18 -12.69 -14.16
N ALA A 78 1.40 -13.73 -14.45
CA ALA A 78 1.87 -14.92 -15.12
C ALA A 78 2.79 -14.55 -16.31
#